data_AF-A0AAI9ZL21-F1
#
_entry.id   AF-A0AAI9ZL21-F1
#
_cell.length_a   1.000
_cell.length_b   1.000
_cell.length_c   1.000
_cell.angle_alpha   90.00
_cell.angle_beta   90.00
_cell.angle_gamma   90.00
#
_symmetry.space_group_name_H-M   'P 1'
#
loop_
_entity.id
_entity.type
_entity.pdbx_description
1 polymer ?
#
loop_
_entity_poly.entity_id
_entity_poly.type
_entity_poly.pdbx_seq_one_letter_code
_entity_poly.pdbx_strand_id
1 'polypeptide(L)'
;MPKAAAVLNDLDGLPTTLRETYIPCEFETLVNLWIELLNLSVELETILRLNYRPGQPPASPTALESHHSILQAIQSRICVDLAGEAPLLLLHRSILKIYHGTVLIALHRPYILLPAQSSKSPLGESSIRSLAMDRYTTAASTITKAVNDLVRADLLNVSPPTLPTCINSAIGVHLHETCRSEGIGRQLALHNVNLHMLVLSHLGKIY
;
A
#
# COMPACT_ATOMS: atom_id res chain seq x y z
N MET A 1 9.78 -12.70 12.77
CA MET A 1 8.47 -12.83 12.12
C MET A 1 7.95 -14.24 12.35
N PRO A 2 6.65 -14.42 12.68
CA PRO A 2 6.04 -15.74 12.72
C PRO A 2 6.09 -16.40 11.33
N LYS A 3 6.11 -17.74 11.29
CA LYS A 3 6.04 -18.50 10.04
C LYS A 3 4.60 -18.98 9.84
N ALA A 4 4.12 -19.01 8.60
CA ALA A 4 2.77 -19.50 8.28
C ALA A 4 2.49 -20.88 8.88
N ALA A 5 3.44 -21.82 8.78
CA ALA A 5 3.33 -23.15 9.35
C ALA A 5 3.02 -23.15 10.86
N ALA A 6 3.57 -22.20 11.63
CA ALA A 6 3.29 -22.12 13.07
C ALA A 6 1.81 -21.82 13.33
N VAL A 7 1.20 -20.93 12.54
CA VAL A 7 -0.22 -20.57 12.65
C VAL A 7 -1.12 -21.71 12.16
N LEU A 8 -0.70 -22.42 11.11
CA LEU A 8 -1.47 -23.54 10.56
C LEU A 8 -1.49 -24.73 11.51
N ASN A 9 -0.36 -25.02 12.18
CA ASN A 9 -0.26 -26.11 13.15
C ASN A 9 -1.17 -25.90 14.37
N ASP A 10 -1.50 -24.65 14.72
CA ASP A 10 -2.44 -24.36 15.81
C ASP A 10 -3.86 -24.92 15.53
N LEU A 11 -4.20 -25.16 14.25
CA LEU A 11 -5.47 -25.78 13.89
C LEU A 11 -5.53 -27.28 14.18
N ASP A 12 -4.39 -27.95 14.32
CA ASP A 12 -4.34 -29.41 14.51
C ASP A 12 -5.00 -29.86 15.83
N GLY A 13 -5.07 -28.96 16.81
CA GLY A 13 -5.78 -29.19 18.08
C GLY A 13 -7.30 -29.04 17.99
N LEU A 14 -7.85 -28.55 16.88
CA LEU A 14 -9.29 -28.32 16.75
C LEU A 14 -10.04 -29.58 16.26
N PRO A 15 -11.20 -29.91 16.85
CA PRO A 15 -12.12 -30.90 16.30
C PRO A 15 -12.50 -30.59 14.85
N THR A 16 -12.58 -31.62 14.01
CA THR A 16 -12.89 -31.49 12.58
C THR A 16 -14.19 -30.71 12.33
N THR A 17 -15.22 -30.93 13.15
CA THR A 17 -16.51 -30.24 13.04
C THR A 17 -16.38 -28.73 13.21
N LEU A 18 -15.56 -28.25 14.15
CA LEU A 18 -15.30 -26.82 14.33
C LEU A 18 -14.45 -26.26 13.19
N ARG A 19 -13.47 -27.04 12.71
CA ARG A 19 -12.62 -26.63 11.59
C ARG A 19 -13.44 -26.39 10.33
N GLU A 20 -14.29 -27.34 9.94
CA GLU A 20 -15.15 -27.24 8.76
C GLU A 20 -16.20 -26.13 8.89
N THR A 21 -16.64 -25.80 10.11
CA THR A 21 -17.66 -24.77 10.35
C THR A 21 -17.10 -23.35 10.31
N TYR A 22 -15.90 -23.13 10.84
CA TYR A 22 -15.37 -21.78 11.09
C TYR A 22 -14.12 -21.41 10.30
N ILE A 23 -13.39 -22.38 9.76
CA ILE A 23 -12.15 -22.13 9.02
C ILE A 23 -12.47 -22.10 7.53
N PRO A 24 -12.26 -20.96 6.84
CA PRO A 24 -12.51 -20.88 5.41
C PRO A 24 -11.55 -21.78 4.64
N CYS A 25 -11.98 -22.28 3.48
CA CYS A 25 -11.13 -23.09 2.60
C CYS A 25 -9.84 -22.36 2.18
N GLU A 26 -9.89 -21.03 2.15
CA GLU A 26 -8.79 -20.15 1.77
C GLU A 26 -7.83 -19.83 2.93
N PHE A 27 -8.04 -20.42 4.12
CA PHE A 27 -7.31 -20.07 5.34
C PHE A 27 -5.78 -20.12 5.18
N GLU A 28 -5.25 -21.13 4.49
CA GLU A 28 -3.80 -21.23 4.24
C GLU A 28 -3.26 -20.01 3.49
N THR A 29 -3.96 -19.58 2.45
CA THR A 29 -3.60 -18.38 1.69
C THR A 29 -3.77 -17.12 2.54
N LEU A 30 -4.84 -17.04 3.34
CA LEU A 30 -5.09 -15.92 4.26
C LEU A 30 -3.98 -15.77 5.31
N VAL A 31 -3.47 -16.88 5.85
CA VAL A 31 -2.32 -16.87 6.77
C VAL A 31 -1.09 -16.30 6.07
N ASN A 32 -0.80 -16.71 4.84
CA ASN A 32 0.34 -16.15 4.09
C ASN A 32 0.18 -14.64 3.84
N LEU A 33 -1.02 -14.18 3.45
CA LEU A 33 -1.33 -12.76 3.29
C LEU A 33 -1.16 -11.99 4.61
N TRP A 34 -1.57 -12.58 5.73
CA TRP A 34 -1.38 -11.98 7.05
C TRP A 34 0.10 -11.86 7.44
N ILE A 35 0.94 -12.86 7.11
CA ILE A 35 2.39 -12.75 7.30
C ILE A 35 2.96 -11.58 6.48
N GLU A 36 2.51 -11.38 5.24
CA GLU A 36 2.95 -10.23 4.44
C GLU A 36 2.46 -8.89 5.00
N LEU A 37 1.27 -8.83 5.60
CA LEU A 37 0.81 -7.64 6.34
C LEU A 37 1.81 -7.27 7.44
N LEU A 38 2.24 -8.26 8.23
CA LEU A 38 3.20 -8.05 9.31
C LEU A 38 4.57 -7.59 8.80
N ASN A 39 5.06 -8.18 7.69
CA ASN A 39 6.28 -7.75 7.04
C ASN A 39 6.18 -6.28 6.59
N LEU A 40 5.06 -5.87 6.00
CA LEU A 40 4.81 -4.48 5.61
C LEU A 40 4.76 -3.54 6.82
N SER A 41 4.17 -3.95 7.94
CA SER A 41 4.13 -3.13 9.15
C SER A 41 5.51 -2.89 9.75
N VAL A 42 6.37 -3.92 9.78
CA VAL A 42 7.78 -3.77 10.21
C VAL A 42 8.56 -2.85 9.27
N GLU A 43 8.35 -3.00 7.98
CA GLU A 43 9.01 -2.16 6.98
C GLU A 43 8.54 -0.70 7.07
N LEU A 44 7.25 -0.47 7.25
CA LEU A 44 6.69 0.87 7.49
C LEU A 44 7.30 1.51 8.74
N GLU A 45 7.38 0.78 9.85
CA GLU A 45 8.01 1.29 11.07
C GLU A 45 9.46 1.73 10.81
N THR A 46 10.21 0.92 10.08
CA THR A 46 11.60 1.22 9.71
C THR A 46 11.67 2.50 8.87
N ILE A 47 10.83 2.61 7.84
CA ILE A 47 10.74 3.79 6.97
C ILE A 47 10.37 5.06 7.74
N LEU A 48 9.39 4.96 8.65
CA LEU A 48 8.97 6.08 9.49
C LEU A 48 10.12 6.55 10.40
N ARG A 49 10.84 5.61 11.02
CA ARG A 49 12.01 5.94 11.85
C ARG A 49 13.14 6.56 11.06
N LEU A 50 13.35 6.14 9.81
CA LEU A 50 14.44 6.64 8.97
C LEU A 50 14.18 8.03 8.41
N ASN A 51 12.94 8.33 8.02
CA ASN A 51 12.66 9.54 7.24
C ASN A 51 11.83 10.61 7.97
N TYR A 52 11.18 10.26 9.08
CA TYR A 52 10.23 11.15 9.76
C TYR A 52 10.64 11.49 11.19
N ARG A 53 11.87 11.16 11.60
CA ARG A 53 12.44 11.62 12.86
C ARG A 53 12.76 13.12 12.78
N PRO A 54 12.30 13.93 13.75
CA PRO A 54 12.61 15.36 13.77
C PRO A 54 14.12 15.63 13.72
N GLY A 55 14.53 16.54 12.83
CA GLY A 55 15.92 16.98 12.71
C GLY A 55 16.87 16.03 11.98
N GLN A 56 16.39 14.91 11.43
CA GLN A 56 17.22 14.04 10.59
C GLN A 56 17.04 14.36 9.09
N PRO A 57 18.11 14.34 8.29
CA PRO A 57 17.99 14.41 6.84
C PRO A 57 17.33 13.12 6.31
N PRO A 58 16.74 13.16 5.10
CA PRO A 58 16.24 11.96 4.43
C PRO A 58 17.33 10.88 4.33
N ALA A 59 16.91 9.62 4.28
CA ALA A 59 17.85 8.50 4.16
C ALA A 59 18.70 8.60 2.87
N SER A 60 19.83 7.89 2.86
CA SER A 60 20.70 7.88 1.68
C SER A 60 20.01 7.21 0.48
N PRO A 61 20.40 7.53 -0.77
CA PRO A 61 19.84 6.89 -1.96
C PRO A 61 20.00 5.38 -1.97
N THR A 62 21.11 4.87 -1.42
CA THR A 62 21.33 3.42 -1.26
C THR A 62 20.36 2.79 -0.27
N ALA A 63 20.03 3.47 0.82
CA ALA A 63 19.02 3.00 1.77
C ALA A 63 17.62 3.02 1.12
N LEU A 64 17.30 4.08 0.38
CA LEU A 64 16.05 4.18 -0.39
C LEU A 64 15.85 2.98 -1.33
N GLU A 65 16.85 2.65 -2.15
CA GLU A 65 16.79 1.50 -3.07
C GLU A 65 16.71 0.15 -2.34
N SER A 66 17.40 0.02 -1.20
CA SER A 66 17.33 -1.18 -0.37
C SER A 66 15.92 -1.42 0.15
N HIS A 67 15.29 -0.39 0.74
CA HIS A 67 13.92 -0.49 1.24
C HIS A 67 12.90 -0.69 0.11
N HIS A 68 13.11 -0.04 -1.04
CA HIS A 68 12.27 -0.26 -2.21
C HIS A 68 12.33 -1.71 -2.69
N SER A 69 13.53 -2.31 -2.72
CA SER A 69 13.74 -3.71 -3.14
C SER A 69 13.06 -4.71 -2.19
N ILE A 70 13.07 -4.43 -0.87
CA ILE A 70 12.33 -5.21 0.13
C ILE A 70 10.82 -5.14 -0.15
N LEU A 71 10.29 -3.93 -0.38
CA LEU A 71 8.88 -3.73 -0.70
C LEU A 71 8.49 -4.40 -2.03
N GLN A 72 9.36 -4.41 -3.03
CA GLN A 72 9.12 -5.08 -4.30
C GLN A 72 9.05 -6.61 -4.13
N ALA A 73 9.93 -7.18 -3.30
CA ALA A 73 9.89 -8.60 -2.97
C ALA A 73 8.61 -8.98 -2.21
N ILE A 74 8.12 -8.12 -1.33
CA ILE A 74 6.82 -8.32 -0.65
C ILE A 74 5.67 -8.25 -1.68
N GLN A 75 5.69 -7.26 -2.58
CA GLN A 75 4.67 -7.09 -3.61
C GLN A 75 4.51 -8.33 -4.49
N SER A 76 5.60 -8.97 -4.90
CA SER A 76 5.54 -10.16 -5.76
C SER A 76 4.85 -11.35 -5.07
N ARG A 77 4.80 -11.38 -3.74
CA ARG A 77 4.09 -12.41 -2.97
C ARG A 77 2.61 -12.08 -2.78
N ILE A 78 2.27 -10.79 -2.72
CA ILE A 78 0.88 -10.30 -2.61
C ILE A 78 0.16 -10.33 -3.96
N CYS A 79 0.84 -9.91 -5.04
CA CYS A 79 0.24 -9.65 -6.34
C CYS A 79 0.29 -10.90 -7.24
N VAL A 80 -0.55 -11.88 -6.91
CA VAL A 80 -0.84 -13.01 -7.79
C VAL A 80 -2.24 -12.77 -8.37
N ASP A 81 -2.33 -12.40 -9.64
CA ASP A 81 -3.62 -12.20 -10.30
C ASP A 81 -4.19 -13.58 -10.66
N LEU A 82 -5.14 -14.04 -9.84
CA LEU A 82 -5.82 -15.31 -10.03
C LEU A 82 -7.22 -15.04 -10.59
N ALA A 83 -7.45 -15.45 -11.84
CA ALA A 83 -8.78 -15.38 -12.43
C ALA A 83 -9.75 -16.26 -11.63
N GLY A 84 -10.89 -15.70 -11.22
CA GLY A 84 -11.89 -16.42 -10.44
C GLY A 84 -11.54 -16.61 -8.96
N GLU A 85 -10.64 -15.79 -8.40
CA GLU A 85 -10.33 -15.81 -6.97
C GLU A 85 -11.56 -15.55 -6.09
N ALA A 86 -11.63 -16.24 -4.95
CA ALA A 86 -12.72 -16.09 -3.98
C ALA A 86 -12.82 -14.64 -3.46
N PRO A 87 -14.03 -14.10 -3.21
CA PRO A 87 -14.22 -12.71 -2.76
C PRO A 87 -13.42 -12.36 -1.51
N LEU A 88 -13.27 -13.31 -0.57
CA LEU A 88 -12.49 -13.13 0.65
C LEU A 88 -11.01 -12.89 0.37
N LEU A 89 -10.42 -13.64 -0.58
CA LEU A 89 -9.03 -13.46 -0.98
C LEU A 89 -8.85 -12.16 -1.77
N LEU A 90 -9.78 -11.83 -2.66
CA LEU A 90 -9.79 -10.56 -3.39
C LEU A 90 -9.80 -9.37 -2.42
N LEU A 91 -10.64 -9.41 -1.37
CA LEU A 91 -10.69 -8.41 -0.31
C LEU A 91 -9.30 -8.22 0.33
N HIS A 92 -8.72 -9.30 0.87
CA HIS A 92 -7.46 -9.23 1.60
C HIS A 92 -6.26 -8.85 0.73
N ARG A 93 -6.18 -9.36 -0.51
CA ARG A 93 -5.14 -8.95 -1.46
C ARG A 93 -5.28 -7.49 -1.84
N SER A 94 -6.49 -7.00 -2.09
CA SER A 94 -6.71 -5.60 -2.46
C SER A 94 -6.34 -4.67 -1.31
N ILE A 95 -6.73 -5.00 -0.08
CA ILE A 95 -6.30 -4.26 1.12
C ILE A 95 -4.78 -4.25 1.24
N LEU A 96 -4.11 -5.38 1.03
CA LEU A 96 -2.65 -5.46 1.08
C LEU A 96 -1.96 -4.66 -0.04
N LYS A 97 -2.50 -4.67 -1.26
CA LYS A 97 -2.02 -3.83 -2.36
C LYS A 97 -2.14 -2.34 -1.99
N ILE A 98 -3.25 -1.94 -1.35
CA ILE A 98 -3.48 -0.57 -0.88
C ILE A 98 -2.49 -0.19 0.24
N TYR A 99 -2.29 -1.08 1.21
CA TYR A 99 -1.35 -0.85 2.32
C TYR A 99 0.09 -0.78 1.81
N HIS A 100 0.51 -1.70 0.93
CA HIS A 100 1.81 -1.67 0.27
C HIS A 100 2.06 -0.36 -0.47
N GLY A 101 1.10 0.11 -1.28
CA GLY A 101 1.18 1.40 -1.94
C GLY A 101 1.33 2.57 -0.95
N THR A 102 0.66 2.50 0.19
CA THR A 102 0.77 3.51 1.26
C THR A 102 2.18 3.55 1.86
N VAL A 103 2.81 2.38 2.06
CA VAL A 103 4.19 2.29 2.55
C VAL A 103 5.19 2.82 1.51
N LEU A 104 4.99 2.53 0.22
CA LEU A 104 5.80 3.11 -0.87
C LEU A 104 5.68 4.64 -0.94
N ILE A 105 4.46 5.18 -0.78
CA ILE A 105 4.23 6.62 -0.71
C ILE A 105 5.03 7.21 0.46
N ALA A 106 4.97 6.60 1.65
CA ALA A 106 5.74 7.04 2.80
C ALA A 106 7.26 6.98 2.58
N LEU A 107 7.76 5.97 1.87
CA LEU A 107 9.18 5.84 1.53
C LEU A 107 9.68 6.98 0.64
N HIS A 108 8.91 7.34 -0.40
CA HIS A 108 9.37 8.28 -1.43
C HIS A 108 9.01 9.75 -1.15
N ARG A 109 7.96 10.01 -0.37
CA ARG A 109 7.46 11.37 -0.08
C ARG A 109 8.52 12.37 0.41
N PRO A 110 9.46 12.02 1.31
CA PRO A 110 10.49 12.95 1.77
C PRO A 110 11.34 13.52 0.62
N TYR A 111 11.69 12.70 -0.37
CA TYR A 111 12.53 13.10 -1.50
C TYR A 111 11.82 14.00 -2.53
N ILE A 112 10.50 14.13 -2.39
CA ILE A 112 9.66 14.94 -3.27
C ILE A 112 9.32 16.28 -2.61
N LEU A 113 9.01 16.25 -1.32
CA LEU A 113 8.49 17.41 -0.58
C LEU A 113 9.54 18.19 0.20
N LEU A 114 10.71 17.62 0.51
CA LEU A 114 11.77 18.42 1.15
C LEU A 114 12.35 19.43 0.15
N PRO A 115 12.54 20.70 0.55
CA PRO A 115 13.32 21.66 -0.23
C PRO A 115 14.72 21.09 -0.45
N ALA A 116 15.26 21.23 -1.66
CA ALA A 116 16.63 20.83 -2.00
C ALA A 116 17.60 21.50 -1.01
N GLN A 117 17.98 20.80 0.06
CA GLN A 117 18.92 21.32 1.03
C GLN A 117 20.30 21.19 0.43
N SER A 118 20.72 22.24 -0.27
CA SER A 118 22.13 22.62 -0.48
C SER A 118 23.08 21.46 -0.83
N SER A 119 22.67 20.54 -1.69
CA SER A 119 23.57 19.49 -2.17
C SER A 119 24.46 20.08 -3.28
N LYS A 120 25.77 19.87 -3.17
CA LYS A 120 26.79 20.44 -4.09
C LYS A 120 26.81 19.77 -5.48
N SER A 121 25.81 18.96 -5.83
CA SER A 121 25.74 18.26 -7.13
C SER A 121 24.30 18.21 -7.68
N PRO A 122 23.94 19.14 -8.59
CA PRO A 122 22.59 19.27 -9.14
C PRO A 122 22.10 18.07 -9.95
N LEU A 123 23.01 17.26 -10.50
CA LEU A 123 22.70 16.20 -11.45
C LEU A 123 22.21 14.91 -10.77
N GLY A 124 22.78 14.53 -9.62
CA GLY A 124 22.36 13.34 -8.88
C GLY A 124 21.02 13.50 -8.15
N GLU A 125 20.77 14.71 -7.63
CA GLU A 125 19.55 15.04 -6.88
C GLU A 125 18.31 15.09 -7.78
N SER A 126 18.47 15.53 -9.04
CA SER A 126 17.37 15.55 -10.02
C SER A 126 16.93 14.14 -10.45
N SER A 127 17.89 13.22 -10.62
CA SER A 127 17.62 11.83 -11.01
C SER A 127 16.89 11.06 -9.91
N ILE A 128 17.35 11.18 -8.66
CA ILE A 128 16.71 10.51 -7.50
C ILE A 128 15.28 11.04 -7.30
N ARG A 129 15.09 12.36 -7.39
CA ARG A 129 13.75 12.96 -7.26
C ARG A 129 12.81 12.52 -8.38
N SER A 130 13.31 12.40 -9.61
CA SER A 130 12.52 11.89 -10.73
C SER A 130 12.09 10.43 -10.51
N LEU A 131 13.01 9.57 -10.08
CA LEU A 131 12.71 8.17 -9.77
C LEU A 131 11.75 8.03 -8.59
N ALA A 132 11.97 8.81 -7.52
CA ALA A 132 11.07 8.84 -6.37
C ALA A 132 9.67 9.31 -6.77
N MET A 133 9.57 10.31 -7.65
CA MET A 133 8.30 10.80 -8.17
C MET A 133 7.56 9.72 -8.98
N ASP A 134 8.25 9.02 -9.88
CA ASP A 134 7.68 7.92 -10.67
C ASP A 134 7.12 6.80 -9.78
N ARG A 135 7.90 6.37 -8.77
CA ARG A 135 7.48 5.34 -7.82
C ARG A 135 6.33 5.81 -6.92
N TYR A 136 6.33 7.09 -6.55
CA TYR A 136 5.29 7.73 -5.75
C TYR A 136 3.94 7.80 -6.49
N THR A 137 3.93 8.19 -7.76
CA THR A 137 2.70 8.23 -8.58
C THR A 137 2.24 6.83 -9.00
N THR A 138 3.17 5.90 -9.26
CA THR A 138 2.87 4.49 -9.51
C THR A 138 2.20 3.82 -8.30
N ALA A 139 2.67 4.11 -7.08
CA ALA A 139 2.07 3.61 -5.85
C ALA A 139 0.62 4.11 -5.69
N ALA A 140 0.35 5.39 -5.94
CA ALA A 140 -1.01 5.93 -5.91
C ALA A 140 -1.92 5.30 -6.97
N SER A 141 -1.40 5.07 -8.19
CA SER A 141 -2.13 4.37 -9.25
C SER A 141 -2.47 2.93 -8.86
N THR A 142 -1.56 2.24 -8.15
CA THR A 142 -1.77 0.89 -7.61
C THR A 142 -2.88 0.88 -6.56
N ILE A 143 -2.88 1.85 -5.65
CA ILE A 143 -3.98 2.03 -4.67
C ILE A 143 -5.30 2.25 -5.41
N THR A 144 -5.32 3.14 -6.40
CA THR A 144 -6.51 3.44 -7.21
C THR A 144 -7.06 2.20 -7.92
N LYS A 145 -6.19 1.35 -8.48
CA LYS A 145 -6.60 0.07 -9.08
C LYS A 145 -7.25 -0.85 -8.05
N ALA A 146 -6.58 -1.07 -6.91
CA ALA A 146 -7.09 -1.97 -5.87
C ALA A 146 -8.39 -1.46 -5.22
N VAL A 147 -8.56 -0.14 -5.05
CA VAL A 147 -9.83 0.45 -4.60
C VAL A 147 -10.94 0.19 -5.61
N ASN A 148 -10.66 0.34 -6.91
CA ASN A 148 -11.65 0.00 -7.94
C ASN A 148 -12.00 -1.50 -7.93
N ASP A 149 -11.05 -2.38 -7.65
CA ASP A 149 -11.32 -3.82 -7.53
C ASP A 149 -12.27 -4.12 -6.36
N LEU A 150 -12.07 -3.46 -5.20
CA LEU A 150 -12.99 -3.54 -4.06
C LEU A 150 -14.39 -2.99 -4.37
N VAL A 151 -14.47 -1.86 -5.09
CA VAL A 151 -15.76 -1.28 -5.52
C VAL A 151 -16.50 -2.22 -6.45
N ARG A 152 -15.82 -2.78 -7.46
CA ARG A 152 -16.43 -3.68 -8.46
C ARG A 152 -16.95 -4.97 -7.84
N ALA A 153 -16.30 -5.46 -6.80
CA ALA A 153 -16.69 -6.66 -6.09
C ALA A 153 -17.68 -6.40 -4.93
N ASP A 154 -18.10 -5.14 -4.72
CA ASP A 154 -18.96 -4.71 -3.60
C ASP A 154 -18.41 -5.07 -2.21
N LEU A 155 -17.08 -4.96 -2.05
CA LEU A 155 -16.36 -5.38 -0.85
C LEU A 155 -16.01 -4.22 0.11
N LEU A 156 -16.44 -2.99 -0.20
CA LEU A 156 -16.18 -1.83 0.66
C LEU A 156 -16.86 -1.94 2.03
N ASN A 157 -18.03 -2.56 2.10
CA ASN A 157 -18.83 -2.67 3.33
C ASN A 157 -18.19 -3.58 4.39
N VAL A 158 -17.29 -4.47 3.97
CA VAL A 158 -16.58 -5.43 4.82
C VAL A 158 -15.09 -5.15 4.90
N SER A 159 -14.65 -4.02 4.36
CA SER A 159 -13.26 -3.57 4.45
C SER A 159 -12.89 -3.21 5.89
N PRO A 160 -11.59 -3.06 6.23
CA PRO A 160 -11.16 -2.67 7.56
C PRO A 160 -11.21 -1.14 7.76
N PRO A 161 -11.30 -0.66 9.02
CA PRO A 161 -11.33 0.77 9.35
C PRO A 161 -9.99 1.49 9.07
N THR A 162 -8.93 0.75 8.72
CA THR A 162 -7.64 1.31 8.29
C THR A 162 -7.65 1.78 6.83
N LEU A 163 -8.64 1.35 6.04
CA LEU A 163 -8.74 1.66 4.61
C LEU A 163 -8.83 3.19 4.33
N PRO A 164 -9.63 3.99 5.06
CA PRO A 164 -9.66 5.45 4.89
C PRO A 164 -8.30 6.12 5.02
N THR A 165 -7.49 5.73 6.01
CA THR A 165 -6.15 6.27 6.22
C THR A 165 -5.22 5.99 5.03
N CYS A 166 -5.31 4.78 4.48
CA CYS A 166 -4.52 4.39 3.32
C CYS A 166 -4.96 5.16 2.06
N ILE A 167 -6.26 5.28 1.83
CA ILE A 167 -6.84 6.05 0.70
C ILE A 167 -6.39 7.52 0.76
N ASN A 168 -6.38 8.12 1.94
CA ASN A 168 -5.96 9.51 2.11
C ASN A 168 -4.52 9.76 1.64
N SER A 169 -3.64 8.76 1.71
CA SER A 169 -2.28 8.86 1.18
C SER A 169 -2.24 9.02 -0.35
N ALA A 170 -3.09 8.27 -1.08
CA ALA A 170 -3.21 8.37 -2.53
C ALA A 170 -3.86 9.68 -2.97
N ILE A 171 -4.85 10.19 -2.22
CA ILE A 171 -5.44 11.52 -2.47
C ILE A 171 -4.34 12.60 -2.45
N GLY A 172 -3.46 12.56 -1.46
CA GLY A 172 -2.34 13.50 -1.37
C GLY A 172 -1.41 13.47 -2.60
N VAL A 173 -1.18 12.29 -3.17
CA VAL A 173 -0.40 12.13 -4.41
C VAL A 173 -1.14 12.74 -5.61
N HIS A 174 -2.41 12.39 -5.81
CA HIS A 174 -3.17 12.87 -6.96
C HIS A 174 -3.47 14.38 -6.90
N LEU A 175 -3.61 14.96 -5.70
CA LEU A 175 -3.66 16.41 -5.53
C LEU A 175 -2.34 17.06 -5.95
N HIS A 176 -1.20 16.47 -5.55
CA HIS A 176 0.11 16.94 -5.99
C HIS A 176 0.28 16.85 -7.51
N GLU A 177 -0.17 15.77 -8.15
CA GLU A 177 -0.18 15.63 -9.62
C GLU A 177 -1.08 16.69 -10.28
N THR A 178 -2.24 16.98 -9.70
CA THR A 178 -3.18 18.00 -10.17
C THR A 178 -2.54 19.39 -10.22
N CYS A 179 -1.72 19.73 -9.22
CA CYS A 179 -1.00 21.00 -9.17
C CYS A 179 0.15 21.08 -10.17
N ARG A 180 0.67 19.94 -10.65
CA ARG A 180 1.88 19.88 -11.50
C ARG A 180 1.62 19.55 -12.96
N SER A 181 0.41 19.11 -13.30
CA SER A 181 0.04 18.64 -14.64
C SER A 181 -0.88 19.62 -15.35
N GLU A 182 -0.93 19.52 -16.68
CA GLU A 182 -1.86 20.28 -17.53
C GLU A 182 -2.68 19.33 -18.42
N GLY A 183 -3.76 19.84 -19.02
CA GLY A 183 -4.61 19.09 -19.94
C GLY A 183 -5.15 17.78 -19.35
N ILE A 184 -5.01 16.69 -20.11
CA ILE A 184 -5.55 15.36 -19.78
C ILE A 184 -4.95 14.80 -18.49
N GLY A 185 -3.65 15.02 -18.23
CA GLY A 185 -3.01 14.51 -17.02
C GLY A 185 -3.62 15.09 -15.75
N ARG A 186 -3.93 16.40 -15.76
CA ARG A 186 -4.63 17.06 -14.66
C ARG A 186 -6.06 16.55 -14.48
N GLN A 187 -6.78 16.32 -15.58
CA GLN A 187 -8.14 15.79 -15.53
C GLN A 187 -8.18 14.38 -14.95
N LEU A 188 -7.22 13.52 -15.33
CA LEU A 188 -7.09 12.17 -14.78
C LEU A 188 -6.77 12.19 -13.28
N ALA A 189 -5.84 13.06 -12.85
CA ALA A 189 -5.52 13.20 -11.43
C ALA A 189 -6.75 13.66 -10.60
N LEU A 190 -7.51 14.65 -11.11
CA LEU A 190 -8.76 15.09 -10.49
C LEU A 190 -9.83 13.99 -10.44
N HIS A 191 -9.95 13.20 -11.51
CA HIS A 191 -10.85 12.05 -11.54
C HIS A 191 -10.51 11.05 -10.42
N ASN A 192 -9.22 10.74 -10.24
CA ASN A 192 -8.77 9.83 -9.18
C ASN A 192 -9.03 10.42 -7.78
N VAL A 193 -8.84 11.73 -7.57
CA VAL A 193 -9.22 12.39 -6.31
C VAL A 193 -10.72 12.22 -6.03
N ASN A 194 -11.57 12.48 -7.03
CA ASN A 194 -13.02 12.36 -6.87
C ASN A 194 -13.46 10.92 -6.57
N LEU A 195 -12.84 9.93 -7.23
CA LEU A 195 -13.06 8.51 -6.94
C LEU A 195 -12.77 8.20 -5.46
N HIS A 196 -11.59 8.58 -4.97
CA HIS A 196 -11.21 8.32 -3.58
C HIS A 196 -12.12 9.06 -2.59
N MET A 197 -12.51 10.30 -2.88
CA MET A 197 -13.46 11.06 -2.05
C MET A 197 -14.84 10.42 -2.00
N LEU A 198 -15.33 9.86 -3.11
CA LEU A 198 -16.57 9.09 -3.14
C LEU A 198 -16.48 7.86 -2.24
N VAL A 199 -15.37 7.12 -2.32
CA VAL A 199 -15.14 5.94 -1.47
C VAL A 199 -15.04 6.33 0.01
N LEU A 200 -14.33 7.41 0.35
CA LEU A 200 -14.28 7.90 1.73
C LEU A 200 -15.65 8.33 2.26
N SER A 201 -16.47 8.99 1.44
CA SER A 201 -17.84 9.36 1.79
C SER A 201 -18.73 8.14 2.05
N HIS A 202 -18.52 7.06 1.30
CA HIS A 202 -19.19 5.78 1.55
C HIS A 202 -18.72 5.14 2.86
N LEU A 203 -17.40 5.05 3.07
CA LEU A 203 -16.81 4.46 4.27
C LEU A 203 -17.18 5.23 5.55
N GLY A 204 -17.30 6.57 5.49
CA GLY A 204 -17.74 7.39 6.61
C GLY A 204 -19.22 7.27 6.98
N LYS A 205 -20.01 6.46 6.25
CA LYS A 205 -21.35 6.04 6.67
C LYS A 205 -21.33 4.72 7.43
N ILE A 206 -20.24 3.97 7.33
CA ILE A 206 -20.06 2.64 7.93
C ILE A 206 -19.39 2.77 9.31
N TYR A 207 -18.38 3.64 9.43
CA TYR A 207 -17.67 3.96 10.66
C TYR A 207 -17.95 5.39 11.11
#